data_AF-Q47NN1-F1
#
_entry.id   AF-Q47NN1-F1
#
_cell.length_a   1.000
_cell.length_b   1.000
_cell.length_c   1.000
_cell.angle_alpha   90.00
_cell.angle_beta   90.00
_cell.angle_gamma   90.00
#
_symmetry.space_group_name_H-M   'P 1'
#
loop_
_entity.id
_entity.type
_entity.pdbx_description
1 polymer ?
#
loop_
_entity_poly.entity_id
_entity_poly.type
_entity_poly.pdbx_seq_one_letter_code
_entity_poly.pdbx_strand_id
1 'polypeptide(L)'
;MERARVLDDPEKTLDIVLGEPVLYARICPSRVMVGRLDRIVELIARKGTVIGIVPLHVRLPAIPEHGFWIFDDDRVNVETIGAELSLTDHNAIEPYRRVFAELSRAALRRQAALRLVARARYQLVPDRTGMEDGNAPTSRT
;
A
#
# COMPACT_ATOMS: atom_id res chain seq x y z
N MET A 1 4.79 8.53 -12.34
CA MET A 1 6.21 8.06 -12.30
C MET A 1 6.98 8.58 -11.09
N GLU A 2 6.61 9.72 -10.51
CA GLU A 2 7.34 10.34 -9.38
C GLU A 2 7.33 9.48 -8.10
N ARG A 3 6.20 8.85 -7.74
CA ARG A 3 6.06 8.05 -6.50
C ARG A 3 7.01 6.87 -6.39
N ALA A 4 7.14 6.08 -7.45
CA ALA A 4 8.04 4.94 -7.44
C ALA A 4 9.50 5.40 -7.24
N ARG A 5 9.88 6.53 -7.86
CA ARG A 5 11.22 7.12 -7.67
C ARG A 5 11.44 7.63 -6.25
N VAL A 6 10.45 8.31 -5.66
CA VAL A 6 10.51 8.75 -4.25
C VAL A 6 10.66 7.57 -3.30
N LEU A 7 9.98 6.45 -3.58
CA LEU A 7 10.14 5.23 -2.81
C LEU A 7 11.52 4.61 -2.95
N ASP A 8 12.27 4.87 -4.02
CA ASP A 8 13.59 4.26 -4.27
C ASP A 8 14.77 5.18 -3.93
N ASP A 9 14.51 6.48 -3.71
CA ASP A 9 15.52 7.48 -3.35
C ASP A 9 15.98 7.31 -1.88
N PRO A 10 17.26 6.95 -1.63
CA PRO A 10 17.79 6.72 -0.29
C PRO A 10 18.03 8.01 0.51
N GLU A 11 18.04 9.18 -0.14
CA GLU A 11 18.20 10.47 0.54
C GLU A 11 16.88 10.99 1.12
N LYS A 12 15.75 10.42 0.71
CA LYS A 12 14.42 10.82 1.16
C LYS A 12 14.02 10.10 2.44
N THR A 13 13.51 10.87 3.39
CA THR A 13 12.83 10.35 4.56
C THR A 13 11.35 10.17 4.28
N LEU A 14 10.81 8.99 4.59
CA LEU A 14 9.41 8.66 4.32
C LEU A 14 8.72 8.23 5.61
N ASP A 15 7.54 8.79 5.88
CA ASP A 15 6.59 8.24 6.85
C ASP A 15 5.33 7.81 6.11
N ILE A 16 5.08 6.51 6.07
CA ILE A 16 4.05 5.88 5.26
C ILE A 16 3.06 5.22 6.20
N VAL A 17 1.78 5.49 5.98
CA VAL A 17 0.68 4.80 6.68
C VAL A 17 -0.15 4.04 5.65
N LEU A 18 -0.31 2.73 5.89
CA LEU A 18 -1.11 1.82 5.07
C LEU A 18 -2.28 1.28 5.90
N GLY A 19 -3.42 1.04 5.26
CA GLY A 19 -4.46 0.19 5.86
C GLY A 19 -4.11 -1.28 5.65
N GLU A 20 -4.26 -2.11 6.69
CA GLU A 20 -4.08 -3.58 6.59
C GLU A 20 -4.85 -4.22 5.40
N PRO A 21 -6.07 -3.78 4.98
CA PRO A 21 -6.74 -4.31 3.80
C PRO A 21 -5.89 -4.36 2.53
N VAL A 22 -4.96 -3.41 2.34
CA VAL A 22 -4.12 -3.35 1.13
C VAL A 22 -3.22 -4.58 0.98
N LEU A 23 -2.84 -5.21 2.11
CA LEU A 23 -2.01 -6.42 2.12
C LEU A 23 -2.76 -7.63 1.55
N TYR A 24 -4.09 -7.57 1.52
CA TYR A 24 -4.98 -8.63 1.09
C TYR A 24 -5.59 -8.37 -0.29
N ALA A 25 -5.42 -7.15 -0.84
CA ALA A 25 -5.95 -6.78 -2.14
C ALA A 25 -5.31 -7.64 -3.25
N ARG A 26 -6.09 -8.56 -3.83
CA ARG A 26 -5.66 -9.52 -4.86
C ARG A 26 -5.57 -8.87 -6.24
N ILE A 27 -4.78 -7.80 -6.34
CA ILE A 27 -4.63 -7.00 -7.56
C ILE A 27 -3.72 -7.66 -8.61
N CYS A 28 -3.03 -8.75 -8.24
CA CYS A 28 -2.17 -9.53 -9.14
C CYS A 28 -2.11 -10.99 -8.69
N PRO A 29 -1.57 -11.90 -9.54
CA PRO A 29 -1.40 -13.31 -9.20
C PRO A 29 -0.67 -13.49 -7.86
N SER A 30 -1.00 -14.54 -7.11
CA SER A 30 -0.48 -14.79 -5.76
C SER A 30 1.05 -14.87 -5.73
N ARG A 31 1.69 -15.40 -6.78
CA ARG A 31 3.16 -15.39 -6.92
C ARG A 31 3.75 -13.98 -6.99
N VAL A 32 3.04 -13.04 -7.59
CA VAL A 32 3.44 -11.63 -7.71
C VAL A 32 3.13 -10.86 -6.43
N MET A 33 2.01 -11.19 -5.77
CA MET A 33 1.67 -10.63 -4.46
C MET A 33 2.73 -10.93 -3.40
N VAL A 34 3.36 -12.11 -3.43
CA VAL A 34 4.49 -12.42 -2.51
C VAL A 34 5.59 -11.37 -2.64
N GLY A 35 6.05 -11.07 -3.86
CA GLY A 35 7.07 -10.05 -4.09
C GLY A 35 6.64 -8.64 -3.66
N ARG A 36 5.35 -8.30 -3.79
CA ARG A 36 4.81 -7.03 -3.28
C ARG A 36 4.90 -6.95 -1.75
N LEU A 37 4.54 -8.03 -1.05
CA LEU A 37 4.63 -8.09 0.41
C LEU A 37 6.08 -8.09 0.90
N ASP A 38 6.97 -8.82 0.21
CA ASP A 38 8.41 -8.84 0.52
C ASP A 38 9.02 -7.43 0.38
N ARG A 39 8.62 -6.66 -0.65
CA ARG A 39 9.01 -5.25 -0.79
C ARG A 39 8.54 -4.38 0.39
N ILE A 40 7.35 -4.63 0.94
CA ILE A 40 6.89 -3.91 2.15
C ILE A 40 7.77 -4.25 3.35
N VAL A 41 8.18 -5.52 3.51
CA VAL A 41 9.11 -5.95 4.57
C VAL A 41 10.44 -5.22 4.46
N GLU A 42 11.02 -5.14 3.25
CA GLU A 42 12.26 -4.40 3.01
C GLU A 42 12.12 -2.92 3.39
N LEU A 43 11.03 -2.28 2.99
CA LEU A 43 10.79 -0.87 3.28
C LEU A 43 10.58 -0.62 4.78
N ILE A 44 9.96 -1.54 5.52
CA ILE A 44 9.86 -1.46 6.99
C ILE A 44 11.25 -1.49 7.65
N ALA A 45 12.20 -2.24 7.07
CA ALA A 45 13.56 -2.38 7.60
C ALA A 45 14.51 -1.26 7.15
N ARG A 46 14.14 -0.49 6.11
CA ARG A 46 15.01 0.51 5.50
C ARG A 46 15.22 1.74 6.40
N LYS A 47 16.48 2.15 6.55
CA LYS A 47 16.84 3.42 7.21
C LYS A 47 16.21 4.60 6.46
N GLY A 48 15.64 5.56 7.21
CA GLY A 48 14.97 6.72 6.62
C GLY A 48 13.52 6.44 6.21
N THR A 49 13.01 5.22 6.37
CA THR A 49 11.59 4.91 6.13
C THR A 49 10.92 4.43 7.40
N VAL A 50 9.78 5.04 7.71
CA VAL A 50 8.88 4.63 8.78
C VAL A 50 7.60 4.15 8.12
N ILE A 51 7.22 2.89 8.35
CA ILE A 51 5.95 2.35 7.88
C ILE A 51 5.08 1.97 9.07
N GLY A 52 3.88 2.54 9.09
CA GLY A 52 2.77 2.15 9.95
C GLY A 52 1.70 1.40 9.15
N ILE A 53 1.11 0.38 9.77
CA ILE A 53 -0.04 -0.36 9.22
C ILE A 53 -1.20 -0.26 10.21
N VAL A 54 -2.32 0.32 9.77
CA VAL A 54 -3.56 0.44 10.53
C VAL A 54 -4.29 -0.91 10.49
N PRO A 55 -4.48 -1.61 11.62
CA PRO A 55 -5.03 -2.96 11.62
C PRO A 55 -6.52 -3.03 11.26
N LEU A 56 -6.99 -4.17 10.76
CA LEU A 56 -8.39 -4.41 10.39
C LEU A 56 -9.39 -4.30 11.55
N HIS A 57 -8.94 -4.53 12.78
CA HIS A 57 -9.80 -4.67 13.96
C HIS A 57 -9.82 -3.42 14.85
N VAL A 58 -9.28 -2.30 14.38
CA VAL A 58 -9.36 -1.02 15.10
C VAL A 58 -10.49 -0.16 14.55
N ARG A 59 -11.09 0.67 15.40
CA ARG A 59 -11.98 1.74 14.94
C ARG A 59 -11.13 2.76 14.19
N LEU A 60 -11.41 2.96 12.90
CA LEU A 60 -10.70 3.94 12.09
C LEU A 60 -10.97 5.35 12.62
N PRO A 61 -9.93 6.15 12.92
CA PRO A 61 -10.10 7.52 13.37
C PRO A 61 -10.42 8.48 12.21
N ALA A 62 -10.00 8.12 11.00
CA ALA A 62 -10.29 8.83 9.75
C ALA A 62 -10.38 7.83 8.59
N ILE A 63 -11.01 8.24 7.49
CA ILE A 63 -11.07 7.47 6.24
C ILE A 63 -10.45 8.32 5.13
N PRO A 64 -9.32 7.93 4.54
CA PRO A 64 -8.82 8.58 3.34
C PRO A 64 -9.62 8.09 2.13
N GLU A 65 -10.40 8.96 1.50
CA GLU A 65 -11.16 8.63 0.28
C GLU A 65 -10.23 8.24 -0.89
N HIS A 66 -9.05 8.85 -0.92
CA HIS A 66 -8.01 8.62 -1.92
C HIS A 66 -6.62 8.53 -1.25
N GLY A 67 -5.68 7.86 -1.93
CA GLY A 67 -4.28 7.87 -1.51
C GLY A 67 -3.63 9.22 -1.84
N PHE A 68 -2.92 9.79 -0.88
CA PHE A 68 -2.26 11.09 -1.02
C PHE A 68 -0.81 11.05 -0.51
N TRP A 69 -0.02 12.04 -0.93
CA TRP A 69 1.34 12.29 -0.49
C TRP A 69 1.46 13.71 0.03
N ILE A 70 2.17 13.88 1.14
CA ILE A 70 2.55 15.19 1.66
C ILE A 70 4.06 15.33 1.43
N PHE A 71 4.46 16.41 0.76
CA PHE A 71 5.85 16.76 0.54
C PHE A 71 6.16 18.01 1.36
N ASP A 72 7.23 17.95 2.15
CA ASP A 72 7.80 19.07 2.91
C ASP A 72 6.79 19.95 3.68
N ASP A 73 5.64 19.38 4.03
CA ASP A 73 4.47 20.03 4.67
C ASP A 73 3.81 21.18 3.88
N ASP A 74 4.20 21.43 2.63
CA ASP A 74 3.73 22.57 1.81
C ASP A 74 3.05 22.15 0.50
N ARG A 75 3.04 20.85 0.19
CA ARG A 75 2.41 20.30 -1.01
C ARG A 75 1.75 18.97 -0.74
N VAL A 76 0.50 18.82 -1.19
CA VAL A 76 -0.23 17.55 -1.18
C VAL A 76 -0.55 17.13 -2.60
N ASN A 77 -0.18 15.90 -2.98
CA ASN A 77 -0.66 15.30 -4.22
C ASN A 77 -1.65 14.18 -3.92
N VAL A 78 -2.83 14.24 -4.52
CA VAL A 78 -3.91 13.26 -4.39
C VAL A 78 -4.08 12.54 -5.72
N GLU A 79 -3.98 11.22 -5.70
CA GLU A 79 -4.26 10.42 -6.89
C GLU A 79 -5.72 9.97 -6.89
N THR A 80 -6.44 10.41 -7.92
CA THR A 80 -7.79 9.92 -8.22
C THR A 80 -7.73 9.01 -9.45
N ILE A 81 -8.86 8.38 -9.78
CA ILE A 81 -8.92 7.45 -10.93
C ILE A 81 -8.61 8.17 -12.25
N GLY A 82 -9.05 9.41 -12.41
CA GLY A 82 -8.94 10.15 -13.68
C GLY A 82 -7.92 11.29 -13.70
N ALA A 83 -7.43 11.72 -12.53
CA ALA A 83 -6.55 12.88 -12.43
C ALA A 83 -5.67 12.84 -11.17
N GLU A 84 -4.56 13.57 -11.23
CA GLU A 84 -3.78 13.93 -10.06
C GLU A 84 -4.13 15.37 -9.66
N LEU A 85 -4.46 15.57 -8.39
CA LEU A 85 -4.69 16.89 -7.82
C LEU A 85 -3.46 17.30 -7.01
N SER A 86 -2.89 18.47 -7.29
CA SER A 86 -1.79 19.05 -6.52
C SER A 86 -2.27 20.29 -5.77
N LEU A 87 -2.12 20.26 -4.44
CA LEU A 87 -2.57 21.29 -3.52
C LEU A 87 -1.35 21.94 -2.87
N THR A 88 -1.29 23.27 -2.92
CA THR A 88 -0.25 24.09 -2.27
C THR A 88 -0.82 25.15 -1.33
N ASP A 89 -2.15 25.33 -1.31
CA ASP A 89 -2.80 26.22 -0.35
C ASP A 89 -2.84 25.58 1.03
N HIS A 90 -2.37 26.30 2.05
CA HIS A 90 -2.28 25.80 3.42
C HIS A 90 -3.62 25.29 3.97
N ASN A 91 -4.74 25.96 3.65
CA ASN A 91 -6.07 25.54 4.12
C ASN A 91 -6.54 24.27 3.42
N ALA A 92 -6.08 24.03 2.19
CA ALA A 92 -6.34 22.79 1.47
C ALA A 92 -5.46 21.62 1.96
N ILE A 93 -4.26 21.91 2.49
CA ILE A 93 -3.30 20.91 2.99
C ILE A 93 -3.68 20.40 4.39
N GLU A 94 -4.12 21.27 5.28
CA GLU A 94 -4.36 20.95 6.70
C GLU A 94 -5.26 19.72 6.93
N PRO A 95 -6.37 19.51 6.19
CA PRO A 95 -7.18 18.30 6.33
C PRO A 95 -6.40 17.00 6.09
N TYR A 96 -5.50 16.98 5.10
CA TYR A 96 -4.68 15.80 4.79
C TYR A 96 -3.65 15.52 5.89
N ARG A 97 -3.05 16.58 6.46
CA ARG A 97 -2.15 16.46 7.62
C ARG A 97 -2.87 15.85 8.82
N ARG A 98 -4.08 16.31 9.11
CA ARG A 98 -4.90 15.78 10.19
C ARG A 98 -5.24 14.30 9.97
N VAL A 99 -5.73 13.94 8.78
CA VAL A 99 -6.05 12.54 8.43
C VAL A 99 -4.82 11.65 8.56
N PHE A 100 -3.67 12.10 8.04
CA PHE A 100 -2.41 11.37 8.18
C PHE A 100 -2.04 11.17 9.66
N ALA A 101 -2.07 12.23 10.47
CA ALA A 101 -1.73 12.16 11.89
C ALA A 101 -2.66 11.22 12.67
N GLU A 102 -3.96 11.25 12.40
CA GLU A 102 -4.95 10.37 13.03
C GLU A 102 -4.72 8.90 12.69
N LEU A 103 -4.54 8.58 11.41
CA LEU A 103 -4.21 7.22 10.96
C LEU A 103 -2.86 6.75 11.51
N SER A 104 -1.87 7.65 11.51
CA SER A 104 -0.52 7.39 12.02
C SER A 104 -0.54 6.99 13.49
N ARG A 105 -1.40 7.60 14.33
CA ARG A 105 -1.58 7.21 15.74
C ARG A 105 -2.20 5.82 15.91
N ALA A 106 -3.09 5.42 15.01
CA ALA A 106 -3.72 4.10 15.04
C ALA A 106 -2.84 2.99 14.41
N ALA A 107 -1.74 3.36 13.75
CA ALA A 107 -0.91 2.43 13.00
C ALA A 107 0.10 1.68 13.87
N LEU A 108 0.19 0.37 13.66
CA LEU A 108 1.24 -0.48 14.23
C LEU A 108 2.51 -0.38 13.39
N ARG A 109 3.67 -0.33 14.04
CA ARG A 109 4.98 -0.13 13.41
C ARG A 109 5.97 -1.25 13.72
N ARG A 110 7.09 -1.28 12.99
CA ARG A 110 8.22 -2.20 13.19
C ARG A 110 7.76 -3.66 13.26
N GLN A 111 8.12 -4.39 14.32
CA GLN A 111 7.81 -5.81 14.47
C GLN A 111 6.29 -6.09 14.44
N ALA A 112 5.45 -5.18 14.93
CA ALA A 112 4.02 -5.34 14.87
C ALA A 112 3.48 -5.25 13.43
N ALA A 113 4.02 -4.33 12.62
CA ALA A 113 3.71 -4.25 11.19
C ALA A 113 4.17 -5.51 10.45
N LEU A 114 5.39 -6.00 10.73
CA LEU A 114 5.92 -7.24 10.12
C LEU A 114 5.02 -8.45 10.40
N ARG A 115 4.41 -8.54 11.60
CA ARG A 115 3.45 -9.62 11.91
C ARG A 115 2.19 -9.54 11.05
N LEU A 116 1.68 -8.34 10.76
CA LEU A 116 0.52 -8.17 9.87
C LEU A 116 0.86 -8.59 8.44
N VAL A 117 2.03 -8.20 7.93
CA VAL A 117 2.50 -8.61 6.60
C VAL A 117 2.69 -10.12 6.51
N ALA A 118 3.31 -10.73 7.53
CA ALA A 118 3.49 -12.19 7.60
C ALA A 118 2.14 -12.93 7.62
N ARG A 119 1.15 -12.43 8.38
CA ARG A 119 -0.21 -12.97 8.40
C ARG A 119 -0.86 -12.88 7.02
N ALA A 120 -0.73 -11.75 6.33
CA ALA A 120 -1.26 -11.59 4.98
C ALA A 120 -0.60 -12.57 3.99
N ARG A 121 0.73 -12.70 4.06
CA ARG A 121 1.50 -13.64 3.24
C ARG A 121 1.08 -15.09 3.46
N TYR A 122 0.83 -15.51 4.71
CA TYR A 122 0.36 -16.86 5.04
C TYR A 122 -1.02 -17.17 4.44
N GLN A 123 -1.86 -16.16 4.24
CA GLN A 123 -3.20 -16.31 3.65
C GLN A 123 -3.19 -16.28 2.11
N LEU A 124 -2.02 -16.13 1.46
CA LEU A 124 -1.92 -16.23 0.01
C LEU A 124 -2.17 -17.68 -0.43
N VAL A 125 -3.40 -17.97 -0.85
CA VAL A 125 -3.74 -19.23 -1.52
C VAL A 125 -3.09 -19.23 -2.92
N PRO A 126 -2.48 -20.33 -3.37
CA PRO A 126 -1.97 -20.44 -4.74
C PRO A 126 -3.06 -20.13 -5.75
N ASP A 127 -2.70 -19.46 -6.84
CA ASP A 127 -3.65 -19.21 -7.92
C ASP A 127 -4.11 -20.56 -8.47
N ARG A 128 -5.43 -20.72 -8.66
CA ARG A 128 -5.98 -21.84 -9.43
C ARG A 128 -5.54 -21.64 -10.88
N THR A 129 -4.35 -22.10 -11.21
CA THR A 129 -3.84 -22.09 -12.58
C THR A 129 -4.62 -23.14 -13.36
N GLY A 130 -5.09 -22.78 -14.55
CA GLY A 130 -6.13 -23.44 -15.35
C GLY A 130 -6.09 -24.97 -15.37
N MET A 131 -7.22 -25.57 -15.01
CA MET A 131 -7.66 -26.87 -15.53
C MET A 131 -8.47 -26.63 -16.81
N GLU A 132 -7.86 -25.94 -17.77
CA GLU A 132 -8.34 -25.76 -19.14
C GLU A 132 -7.12 -25.73 -20.07
N ASP A 133 -6.47 -26.88 -20.21
CA ASP A 133 -5.69 -27.29 -21.39
C ASP A 133 -5.78 -28.82 -21.46
N GLY A 134 -7.02 -29.31 -21.43
CA GLY A 134 -7.36 -30.71 -21.59
C GLY A 134 -7.96 -30.92 -22.97
N ASN A 135 -7.11 -31.24 -23.95
CA ASN A 135 -7.41 -32.17 -25.04
C ASN A 135 -8.77 -32.00 -25.74
N ALA A 136 -8.86 -31.07 -26.70
CA ALA A 136 -9.89 -31.17 -27.74
C ALA A 136 -9.46 -32.28 -28.74
N PRO A 137 -10.23 -33.37 -28.92
CA PRO A 137 -9.91 -34.35 -29.93
C PRO A 137 -10.15 -33.74 -31.32
N THR A 138 -9.14 -33.87 -32.17
CA THR A 138 -9.26 -33.74 -33.62
C THR A 138 -10.33 -34.70 -34.15
N SER A 139 -11.43 -34.16 -34.67
CA SER A 139 -12.29 -34.81 -35.66
C SER A 139 -12.29 -33.89 -36.88
N ARG A 140 -11.56 -34.19 -37.97
CA ARG A 140 -12.03 -35.02 -39.10
C ARG A 140 -13.56 -35.00 -39.24
N THR A 141 -14.06 -34.19 -40.17
CA THR A 141 -14.79 -34.65 -41.36
C THR A 141 -14.69 -33.55 -42.41
#